data_AF-A0A9X1ULA5-F1
#
_entry.id   AF-A0A9X1ULA5-F1
#
_cell.length_a   1.000
_cell.length_b   1.000
_cell.length_c   1.000
_cell.angle_alpha   90.00
_cell.angle_beta   90.00
_cell.angle_gamma   90.00
#
_symmetry.space_group_name_H-M   'P 1'
#
loop_
_entity.id
_entity.type
_entity.pdbx_description
1 polymer ?
#
loop_
_entity_poly.entity_id
_entity_poly.type
_entity_poly.pdbx_seq_one_letter_code
_entity_poly.pdbx_strand_id
1 'polypeptide(L)'
;MTTKASYLNIRRECLQPGIYWAQPTGAEIQEILRQAGMTDRSAAAYLGLKDKSGRHIRRWTSMENDIPYSAWALLCYAAGYGPIWEVDPSQMRTTGPAQENADDSDAPVN
;
A
#
# COMPACT_ATOMS: atom_id res chain seq x y z
N MET A 1 -20.09 -8.22 -24.21
CA MET A 1 -20.11 -6.81 -23.76
C MET A 1 -18.69 -6.45 -23.35
N THR A 2 -18.13 -5.43 -24.00
CA THR A 2 -16.70 -5.12 -24.06
C THR A 2 -16.24 -4.37 -22.81
N THR A 3 -15.37 -4.96 -21.99
CA THR A 3 -14.76 -4.25 -20.85
C THR A 3 -13.70 -3.31 -21.37
N LYS A 4 -13.96 -2.01 -21.25
CA LYS A 4 -12.99 -0.93 -21.47
C LYS A 4 -11.84 -1.16 -20.48
N ALA A 5 -10.63 -1.38 -20.99
CA ALA A 5 -9.40 -1.33 -20.19
C ALA A 5 -9.18 0.13 -19.78
N SER A 6 -9.89 0.56 -18.73
CA SER A 6 -9.58 1.78 -18.00
C SER A 6 -8.18 1.59 -17.41
N TYR A 7 -7.27 2.53 -17.65
CA TYR A 7 -6.02 2.61 -16.89
C TYR A 7 -6.40 2.81 -15.42
N LEU A 8 -6.55 1.72 -14.66
CA LEU A 8 -6.87 1.77 -13.25
C LEU A 8 -5.60 2.19 -12.53
N ASN A 9 -5.53 3.46 -12.17
CA ASN A 9 -4.50 3.92 -11.24
C ASN A 9 -4.84 3.34 -9.86
N ILE A 10 -3.90 2.62 -9.25
CA ILE A 10 -4.04 2.16 -7.86
C ILE A 10 -4.13 3.37 -6.95
N ARG A 11 -5.12 3.40 -6.05
CA ARG A 11 -5.30 4.51 -5.12
C ARG A 11 -4.11 4.64 -4.18
N ARG A 12 -3.74 5.88 -3.83
CA ARG A 12 -2.54 6.16 -3.02
C ARG A 12 -2.64 5.58 -1.61
N GLU A 13 -3.83 5.55 -1.04
CA GLU A 13 -4.12 4.95 0.26
C GLU A 13 -3.89 3.42 0.28
N CYS A 14 -3.95 2.75 -0.87
CA CYS A 14 -3.60 1.34 -0.96
C CYS A 14 -2.08 1.12 -1.00
N LEU A 15 -1.29 2.13 -1.33
CA LEU A 15 0.18 2.08 -1.41
C LEU A 15 0.84 2.66 -0.15
N GLN A 16 0.13 2.64 0.98
CA GLN A 16 0.62 3.12 2.26
C GLN A 16 1.14 1.98 3.15
N PRO A 17 1.96 2.31 4.17
CA PRO A 17 2.30 1.38 5.23
C PRO A 17 1.06 0.81 5.94
N GLY A 18 1.16 -0.39 6.50
CA GLY A 18 0.01 -1.12 7.06
C GLY A 18 -0.82 -0.37 8.12
N ILE A 19 -0.22 0.62 8.80
CA ILE A 19 -0.90 1.49 9.76
C ILE A 19 -1.82 2.55 9.12
N TYR A 20 -1.53 2.95 7.88
CA TYR A 20 -2.28 3.96 7.11
C TYR A 20 -2.95 3.36 5.86
N TRP A 21 -2.82 2.04 5.70
CA TRP A 21 -3.27 1.31 4.52
C TRP A 21 -4.78 1.19 4.45
N ALA A 22 -5.33 1.45 3.27
CA ALA A 22 -6.72 1.17 2.94
C ALA A 22 -6.83 -0.11 2.10
N GLN A 23 -7.82 -0.94 2.44
CA GLN A 23 -8.14 -2.17 1.72
C GLN A 23 -8.34 -1.89 0.21
N PRO A 24 -7.63 -2.60 -0.69
CA PRO A 24 -7.83 -2.49 -2.12
C PRO A 24 -9.14 -3.17 -2.54
N THR A 25 -9.70 -2.67 -3.63
CA THR A 25 -10.83 -3.28 -4.33
C THR A 25 -10.38 -4.45 -5.20
N GLY A 26 -11.33 -5.28 -5.61
CA GLY A 26 -11.08 -6.39 -6.53
C GLY A 26 -10.45 -5.95 -7.85
N ALA A 27 -10.85 -4.78 -8.37
CA ALA A 27 -10.30 -4.21 -9.59
C ALA A 27 -8.83 -3.76 -9.41
N GLU A 28 -8.49 -3.19 -8.25
CA GLU A 28 -7.10 -2.81 -7.91
C GLU A 28 -6.21 -4.05 -7.76
N ILE A 29 -6.73 -5.14 -7.19
CA ILE A 29 -6.02 -6.42 -7.12
C ILE A 29 -5.76 -6.98 -8.52
N GLN A 30 -6.77 -6.99 -9.39
CA GLN A 30 -6.59 -7.45 -10.78
C GLN A 30 -5.55 -6.62 -11.53
N GLU A 31 -5.54 -5.30 -11.31
CA GLU A 31 -4.59 -4.41 -11.96
C GLU A 31 -3.15 -4.63 -11.46
N ILE A 32 -2.93 -4.79 -10.16
CA ILE A 32 -1.59 -5.14 -9.63
C ILE A 32 -1.11 -6.48 -10.19
N LEU A 33 -1.98 -7.48 -10.29
CA LEU A 33 -1.63 -8.78 -10.89
C LEU A 33 -1.25 -8.63 -12.37
N ARG A 34 -1.99 -7.80 -13.11
CA ARG A 34 -1.71 -7.48 -14.51
C ARG A 34 -0.35 -6.79 -14.66
N GLN A 35 -0.04 -5.82 -13.81
CA GLN A 35 1.24 -5.10 -13.82
C GLN A 35 2.41 -6.01 -13.43
N ALA A 36 2.21 -6.90 -12.46
CA ALA A 36 3.19 -7.91 -12.06
C ALA A 36 3.35 -9.06 -13.08
N GLY A 37 2.53 -9.10 -14.14
CA GLY A 37 2.54 -10.17 -15.13
C GLY A 37 2.14 -11.54 -14.56
N MET A 38 1.32 -11.54 -13.49
CA MET A 38 0.95 -12.76 -12.76
C MET A 38 -0.46 -13.23 -13.08
N THR A 39 -0.61 -14.55 -13.22
CA THR A 39 -1.90 -15.24 -13.13
C THR A 39 -2.27 -15.48 -11.66
N ASP A 40 -3.55 -15.79 -11.37
CA ASP A 40 -3.99 -16.20 -10.02
C ASP A 40 -3.12 -17.33 -9.44
N ARG A 41 -2.71 -18.28 -10.28
CA ARG A 41 -1.94 -19.45 -9.88
C ARG A 41 -0.52 -19.07 -9.49
N SER A 42 0.15 -18.29 -10.35
CA SER A 42 1.51 -17.83 -10.08
C SER A 42 1.55 -16.86 -8.91
N ALA A 43 0.54 -16.02 -8.73
CA ALA A 43 0.41 -15.14 -7.57
C ALA A 43 0.23 -15.94 -6.27
N ALA A 44 -0.63 -16.96 -6.27
CA ALA A 44 -0.77 -17.84 -5.09
C ALA A 44 0.54 -18.57 -4.74
N ALA A 45 1.30 -19.00 -5.76
CA ALA A 45 2.61 -19.60 -5.56
C ALA A 45 3.64 -18.59 -5.03
N TYR A 46 3.67 -17.37 -5.59
CA TYR A 46 4.56 -16.28 -5.18
C TYR A 46 4.31 -15.88 -3.72
N LEU A 47 3.05 -15.82 -3.31
CA LEU A 47 2.62 -15.51 -1.95
C LEU A 47 2.81 -16.66 -0.96
N GLY A 48 3.27 -17.83 -1.41
CA GLY A 48 3.47 -19.00 -0.54
C GLY A 48 2.16 -19.54 0.06
N LEU A 49 1.02 -19.34 -0.59
CA LEU A 49 -0.27 -19.83 -0.08
C LEU A 49 -0.32 -21.35 -0.10
N LYS A 50 -0.97 -21.94 0.90
CA LYS A 50 -1.16 -23.40 1.01
C LYS A 50 -1.86 -23.98 -0.22
N ASP A 51 -2.92 -23.30 -0.67
CA ASP A 51 -3.62 -23.65 -1.91
C ASP A 51 -3.08 -22.80 -3.08
N LYS A 52 -2.34 -23.46 -3.98
CA LYS A 52 -1.74 -22.84 -5.18
C LYS A 52 -2.69 -22.79 -6.37
N SER A 53 -3.96 -23.18 -6.23
CA SER A 53 -4.95 -23.16 -7.32
C SER A 53 -5.36 -21.74 -7.78
N GLY A 54 -4.99 -20.71 -7.01
CA GLY A 54 -5.42 -19.33 -7.22
C GLY A 54 -6.80 -19.03 -6.61
N ARG A 55 -7.43 -19.97 -5.88
CA ARG A 55 -8.74 -19.75 -5.24
C ARG A 55 -8.75 -18.52 -4.32
N HIS A 56 -7.71 -18.36 -3.49
CA HIS A 56 -7.61 -17.20 -2.60
C HIS A 56 -7.55 -15.90 -3.40
N ILE A 57 -6.77 -15.87 -4.49
CA ILE A 57 -6.68 -14.69 -5.37
C ILE A 57 -8.06 -14.34 -5.94
N ARG A 58 -8.80 -15.35 -6.44
CA ARG A 58 -10.14 -15.14 -7.00
C ARG A 58 -11.10 -14.57 -5.96
N ARG A 59 -11.10 -15.11 -4.75
CA ARG A 59 -11.90 -14.60 -3.63
C ARG A 59 -11.58 -13.15 -3.29
N TRP A 60 -10.31 -12.76 -3.35
CA TRP A 60 -9.91 -11.37 -3.15
C TRP A 60 -10.38 -10.47 -4.30
N THR A 61 -10.23 -10.92 -5.56
CA THR A 61 -10.71 -10.15 -6.72
C THR A 61 -12.24 -10.04 -6.79
N SER A 62 -12.97 -11.00 -6.24
CA SER A 62 -14.44 -10.98 -6.16
C SER A 62 -14.96 -10.31 -4.89
N MET A 63 -14.07 -9.79 -4.03
CA MET A 63 -14.43 -9.23 -2.71
C MET A 63 -15.20 -10.23 -1.81
N GLU A 64 -15.04 -11.54 -2.03
CA GLU A 64 -15.60 -12.56 -1.13
C GLU A 64 -14.86 -12.57 0.21
N ASN A 65 -13.53 -12.35 0.15
CA ASN A 65 -12.67 -12.17 1.31
C ASN A 65 -11.72 -11.00 1.06
N ASP A 66 -11.30 -10.35 2.13
CA ASP A 66 -10.26 -9.33 2.06
C ASP A 66 -8.87 -9.95 1.84
N ILE A 67 -8.05 -9.26 1.05
CA ILE A 67 -6.62 -9.58 0.92
C ILE A 67 -5.89 -9.08 2.17
N PRO A 68 -5.08 -9.92 2.84
CA PRO A 68 -4.22 -9.46 3.93
C PRO A 68 -3.17 -8.45 3.44
N TYR A 69 -2.84 -7.46 4.28
CA TYR A 69 -1.83 -6.44 3.95
C TYR A 69 -0.51 -7.03 3.47
N SER A 70 -0.01 -8.07 4.14
CA SER A 70 1.25 -8.73 3.78
C SER A 70 1.24 -9.29 2.35
N ALA A 71 0.11 -9.86 1.92
CA ALA A 71 -0.04 -10.35 0.56
C ALA A 71 -0.10 -9.19 -0.44
N TRP A 72 -0.85 -8.14 -0.13
CA TRP A 72 -0.93 -6.95 -0.97
C TRP A 72 0.43 -6.27 -1.17
N ALA A 73 1.18 -6.10 -0.08
CA ALA A 73 2.52 -5.54 -0.07
C ALA A 73 3.49 -6.29 -1.01
N LEU A 74 3.52 -7.62 -0.92
CA LEU A 74 4.37 -8.45 -1.79
C LEU A 74 3.96 -8.32 -3.26
N LEU A 75 2.66 -8.28 -3.57
CA LEU A 75 2.19 -8.09 -4.94
C LEU A 75 2.56 -6.69 -5.48
N CYS A 76 2.45 -5.64 -4.67
CA CYS A 76 2.88 -4.29 -5.03
C CYS A 76 4.38 -4.23 -5.33
N TYR A 77 5.19 -4.90 -4.49
CA TYR A 77 6.62 -5.02 -4.72
C TYR A 77 6.92 -5.73 -6.06
N ALA A 78 6.24 -6.85 -6.33
CA ALA A 78 6.38 -7.57 -7.60
C ALA A 78 5.94 -6.76 -8.82
N ALA A 79 4.99 -5.84 -8.66
CA ALA A 79 4.54 -4.91 -9.69
C ALA A 79 5.44 -3.67 -9.85
N GLY A 80 6.48 -3.52 -9.02
CA GLY A 80 7.47 -2.44 -9.15
C GLY A 80 7.19 -1.18 -8.32
N TYR A 81 6.23 -1.22 -7.37
CA TYR A 81 5.94 -0.08 -6.48
C TYR A 81 6.93 0.07 -5.32
N GLY A 82 7.84 -0.89 -5.13
CA GLY A 82 8.77 -0.90 -4.01
C GLY A 82 8.13 -1.34 -2.68
N PRO A 83 8.89 -1.26 -1.56
CA PRO A 83 8.46 -1.75 -0.26
C PRO A 83 7.51 -0.76 0.43
N ILE A 84 6.20 -0.87 0.17
CA ILE A 84 5.18 0.04 0.73
C ILE A 84 5.04 -0.03 2.27
N TRP A 85 5.65 -1.02 2.92
CA TRP A 85 5.65 -1.18 4.37
C TRP A 85 6.75 -0.41 5.08
N GLU A 86 7.73 0.12 4.35
CA GLU A 86 8.77 0.93 4.96
C GLU A 86 8.19 2.27 5.41
N VAL A 87 8.39 2.58 6.69
CA VAL A 87 8.08 3.89 7.24
C VAL A 87 9.41 4.57 7.49
N ASP A 88 9.68 5.68 6.80
CA ASP A 88 10.89 6.46 7.01
C ASP A 88 10.90 7.03 8.45
N PRO A 89 11.80 6.56 9.34
CA PRO A 89 11.85 7.02 10.73
C PRO A 89 12.28 8.49 10.85
N SER A 90 12.88 9.06 9.80
CA SER A 90 13.22 10.49 9.77
C SER A 90 11.99 11.38 9.58
N GLN A 91 10.93 10.89 8.94
CA GLN A 91 9.66 11.60 8.74
C GLN A 91 8.78 11.58 10.00
N MET A 92 8.95 10.60 10.88
CA MET A 92 8.21 10.53 12.16
C MET A 92 8.69 11.53 13.22
N ARG A 93 9.91 12.10 13.07
CA ARG A 93 10.49 13.01 14.07
C ARG A 93 10.05 14.48 13.92
N THR A 94 9.33 14.84 12.86
CA THR A 94 9.01 16.25 12.53
C THR A 94 7.70 16.75 13.16
N THR A 95 6.95 15.90 13.87
CA THR A 95 5.75 16.31 14.61
C THR A 95 6.05 16.44 16.12
N GLY A 96 7.09 17.18 16.46
CA GLY A 96 7.32 17.73 17.81
C GLY A 96 6.91 19.20 17.83
N PRO A 97 6.37 19.74 18.95
CA PRO A 97 5.86 21.11 18.97
C PRO A 97 6.99 22.08 18.66
N ALA A 98 6.68 23.09 17.84
CA ALA A 98 7.57 24.22 17.60
C ALA A 98 8.04 24.76 18.97
N GLN A 99 9.34 24.62 19.25
CA GLN A 99 9.97 25.40 20.30
C GLN A 99 9.95 26.85 19.83
N GLU A 100 8.95 27.58 20.29
CA GLU A 100 8.87 29.03 20.23
C GLU A 100 10.06 29.58 21.04
N ASN A 101 11.15 29.88 20.34
CA ASN A 101 12.23 30.67 20.89
C ASN A 101 11.71 32.10 21.10
N ALA A 102 11.21 32.39 22.29
CA ALA A 102 11.11 33.76 22.78
C ALA A 102 12.49 34.18 23.27
N ASP A 103 13.36 34.51 22.33
CA ASP A 103 14.51 35.38 22.57
C ASP A 103 14.04 36.79 22.22
N ASP A 104 13.39 37.46 23.18
CA ASP A 104 13.09 38.89 23.08
C ASP A 104 13.96 39.63 24.09
N SER A 105 15.02 40.20 23.53
CA SER A 105 15.87 41.18 24.19
C SER A 105 15.07 42.47 24.36
N ASP A 106 14.74 42.86 25.59
CA ASP A 106 14.71 44.29 25.91
C ASP A 106 14.93 44.56 27.39
N ALA A 107 16.03 45.23 27.68
CA ALA A 107 16.35 45.76 28.99
C ALA A 107 16.23 47.29 28.92
N PRO A 108 15.43 47.94 29.78
CA PRO A 108 15.68 49.31 30.15
C PRO A 108 16.53 49.31 31.41
N VAL A 109 17.76 49.80 31.26
CA VAL A 109 18.61 50.27 32.35
C VAL A 109 17.90 51.44 33.03
N ASN A 110 17.72 51.37 34.35
CA ASN A 110 17.46 52.52 35.21
C ASN A 110 18.36 52.45 36.44
#